data_AF-A0A4R0EGU6-F1
#
_entry.id   AF-A0A4R0EGU6-F1
#
_cell.length_a   1.000
_cell.length_b   1.000
_cell.length_c   1.000
_cell.angle_alpha   90.00
_cell.angle_beta   90.00
_cell.angle_gamma   90.00
#
_symmetry.space_group_name_H-M   'P 1'
#
loop_
_entity.id
_entity.type
_entity.pdbx_description
1 polymer ?
#
loop_
_entity_poly.entity_id
_entity_poly.type
_entity_poly.pdbx_seq_one_letter_code
_entity_poly.pdbx_strand_id
1 'polypeptide(L)' 'MNEVKIKWASNCFNCGHDEAIVFSTASVGLFHDGDEVKCCNCGHKGSMDANGEDTDIYWDEGTFEDLPEAVKKSLKEVS' A
#
# COMPACT_ATOMS: atom_id res chain seq x y z
N MET A 1 10.07 15.84 3.38
CA MET A 1 9.12 14.71 3.26
C MET A 1 8.69 14.40 4.67
N ASN A 2 7.38 14.42 4.90
CA ASN A 2 6.76 14.17 6.18
C ASN A 2 6.29 12.72 6.22
N GLU A 3 6.48 12.08 7.37
CA GLU A 3 5.99 10.73 7.63
C GLU A 3 4.79 10.86 8.58
N VAL A 4 3.62 10.49 8.08
CA VAL A 4 2.38 10.58 8.86
C VAL A 4 1.87 9.17 9.10
N LYS A 5 1.91 8.74 10.36
CA LYS A 5 1.30 7.47 10.77
C LYS A 5 -0.19 7.68 11.00
N ILE A 6 -1.01 6.88 10.32
CA ILE A 6 -2.46 6.98 10.39
C ILE A 6 -3.09 5.61 10.61
N LYS A 7 -4.19 5.62 11.36
CA LYS A 7 -5.14 4.52 11.36
C LYS A 7 -6.12 4.78 10.20
N TRP A 8 -6.21 3.85 9.27
CA TRP A 8 -7.02 3.99 8.07
C TRP A 8 -8.28 3.13 8.17
N ALA A 9 -9.32 3.50 7.42
CA ALA A 9 -10.59 2.78 7.41
C ALA A 9 -10.55 1.48 6.60
N SER A 10 -9.60 1.38 5.66
CA SER A 10 -9.37 0.19 4.84
C SER A 10 -8.17 -0.60 5.35
N ASN A 11 -8.28 -1.93 5.33
CA ASN A 11 -7.23 -2.82 5.77
C ASN A 11 -6.25 -3.09 4.62
N CYS A 12 -4.96 -3.17 4.92
CA CYS A 12 -3.97 -3.72 3.99
C CYS A 12 -4.40 -5.13 3.57
N PHE A 13 -4.69 -5.36 2.29
CA PHE A 13 -5.21 -6.66 1.84
C PHE A 13 -4.23 -7.82 2.08
N ASN A 14 -2.94 -7.53 2.17
CA ASN A 14 -1.90 -8.54 2.35
C ASN A 14 -1.86 -9.10 3.78
N CYS A 15 -2.14 -8.29 4.81
CA CYS A 15 -2.04 -8.75 6.21
C CYS A 15 -3.24 -8.39 7.10
N GLY A 16 -4.25 -7.70 6.55
CA GLY A 16 -5.46 -7.30 7.28
C GLY A 16 -5.27 -6.18 8.30
N HIS A 17 -4.13 -5.48 8.34
CA HIS A 17 -3.89 -4.41 9.30
C HIS A 17 -4.40 -3.05 8.79
N ASP A 18 -4.95 -2.26 9.69
CA ASP A 18 -5.55 -0.94 9.47
C ASP A 18 -4.63 0.26 9.76
N GLU A 19 -3.30 0.07 9.90
CA GLU A 19 -2.34 1.16 10.14
C GLU A 19 -1.38 1.30 8.98
N ALA A 20 -1.18 2.55 8.54
CA ALA A 20 -0.31 2.91 7.42
C ALA A 20 0.58 4.11 7.75
N ILE A 21 1.72 4.19 7.06
CA ILE A 21 2.59 5.37 7.04
C ILE A 21 2.47 5.98 5.65
N VAL A 22 2.09 7.26 5.61
CA VAL A 22 2.04 8.04 4.37
C VAL A 22 3.28 8.94 4.30
N PHE A 23 3.98 8.88 3.17
CA PHE A 23 5.16 9.68 2.87
C PHE A 23 4.74 10.82 1.96
N SER A 24 4.53 11.99 2.55
CA SER A 24 3.98 13.14 1.83
C SER A 24 4.94 14.32 1.81
N THR A 25 4.82 15.17 0.79
CA THR A 25 5.40 16.52 0.80
C THR A 25 4.41 17.60 1.23
N ALA A 26 3.14 17.22 1.44
CA ALA A 26 2.09 18.11 1.88
C ALA A 26 2.28 18.55 3.35
N SER A 27 1.61 19.64 3.71
CA SER A 27 1.46 20.06 5.10
C SER A 27 0.74 18.98 5.92
N VAL A 28 1.07 18.87 7.20
CA VAL A 28 0.49 17.85 8.11
C VAL A 28 -1.04 17.90 8.07
N GLY A 29 -1.67 16.76 7.76
CA GLY A 29 -3.13 16.63 7.66
C GLY A 29 -3.70 16.84 6.26
N LEU A 30 -2.85 17.11 5.26
CA LEU A 30 -3.18 17.04 3.83
C LEU A 30 -2.40 15.89 3.20
N PHE A 31 -2.98 15.26 2.20
CA PHE A 31 -2.34 14.25 1.37
C PHE A 31 -2.44 14.68 -0.09
N HIS A 32 -1.40 14.41 -0.86
CA HIS A 32 -1.44 14.52 -2.30
C HIS A 32 -1.78 13.17 -2.90
N ASP A 33 -2.46 13.21 -4.04
CA ASP A 33 -2.62 12.04 -4.87
C ASP A 33 -1.25 11.48 -5.28
N GLY A 34 -1.09 10.17 -5.19
CA GLY A 34 0.16 9.47 -5.45
C GLY A 34 1.19 9.53 -4.31
N ASP A 35 0.86 10.11 -3.15
CA ASP A 35 1.74 10.00 -1.97
C ASP A 35 1.97 8.51 -1.63
N GLU A 36 3.22 8.11 -1.40
CA GLU A 36 3.56 6.73 -1.12
C GLU A 36 2.98 6.31 0.24
N VAL A 37 2.43 5.10 0.30
CA VAL A 37 1.86 4.50 1.50
C VAL A 37 2.56 3.17 1.79
N LYS A 38 2.88 2.92 3.06
CA LYS A 38 3.35 1.61 3.54
C LYS A 38 2.50 1.10 4.69
N CYS A 39 2.12 -0.17 4.65
CA CYS A 39 1.51 -0.86 5.78
C CYS A 39 2.52 -0.94 6.94
N CYS A 40 2.08 -0.56 8.15
CA CYS A 40 2.93 -0.56 9.33
C CYS A 40 3.42 -1.96 9.76
N ASN A 41 2.72 -3.02 9.33
CA ASN A 41 2.98 -4.38 9.79
C ASN A 41 3.78 -5.22 8.79
N CYS A 42 3.34 -5.28 7.54
CA CYS A 42 3.99 -6.10 6.51
C CYS A 42 4.85 -5.28 5.52
N GLY A 43 4.86 -3.95 5.63
CA GLY A 43 5.60 -3.06 4.72
C GLY A 43 5.05 -3.02 3.29
N HIS A 44 3.89 -3.66 3.05
CA HIS A 44 3.23 -3.67 1.76
C HIS A 44 2.90 -2.24 1.31
N LYS A 45 3.09 -1.97 0.02
CA LYS A 45 3.06 -0.62 -0.54
C LYS A 45 1.72 -0.29 -1.17
N GLY A 46 1.49 0.99 -1.33
CA GLY A 46 0.38 1.54 -2.07
C GLY A 46 0.60 3.04 -2.29
N SER A 47 -0.44 3.69 -2.78
CA SER A 47 -0.49 5.14 -2.99
C SER A 47 -1.78 5.72 -2.44
N MET A 48 -1.72 6.97 -2.00
CA MET A 48 -2.92 7.75 -1.70
C MET A 48 -3.66 8.05 -3.00
N ASP A 49 -4.96 7.75 -3.04
CA ASP A 49 -5.88 8.33 -4.01
C ASP A 49 -6.55 9.52 -3.33
N ALA A 50 -6.19 10.73 -3.77
CA ALA A 50 -6.72 11.98 -3.22
C ALA A 50 -7.29 12.89 -4.32
N ASN A 51 -7.53 12.34 -5.52
CA ASN A 51 -8.14 13.07 -6.62
C ASN A 51 -9.68 13.03 -6.61
N GLY A 52 -10.28 12.22 -5.73
CA GLY A 52 -11.73 12.05 -5.57
C GLY A 52 -12.38 12.98 -4.54
N GLU A 53 -13.67 12.76 -4.29
CA GLU A 53 -14.42 13.40 -3.19
C GLU A 53 -13.95 12.90 -1.82
N ASP A 54 -13.56 11.62 -1.77
CA ASP A 54 -12.98 10.95 -0.61
C ASP A 54 -11.50 10.63 -0.86
N THR A 55 -10.74 10.49 0.22
CA THR A 55 -9.35 10.04 0.19
C THR A 55 -9.29 8.56 0.58
N ASP A 56 -8.64 7.73 -0.22
CA ASP A 56 -8.41 6.32 0.10
C ASP A 56 -6.96 5.89 -0.15
N ILE A 57 -6.60 4.69 0.31
CA ILE A 57 -5.32 4.05 0.00
C ILE A 57 -5.58 3.00 -1.08
N TYR A 58 -4.98 3.20 -2.25
CA TYR A 58 -4.87 2.18 -3.27
C TYR A 58 -3.64 1.31 -2.97
N TRP A 59 -3.85 0.09 -2.49
CA TRP A 59 -2.76 -0.85 -2.23
C TRP A 59 -2.29 -1.49 -3.54
N ASP A 60 -0.98 -1.57 -3.74
CA ASP A 60 -0.40 -2.15 -4.96
C ASP A 60 -0.80 -3.63 -5.06
N GLU A 61 -1.31 -4.07 -6.21
CA GLU A 61 -1.56 -5.50 -6.41
C GLU A 61 -0.21 -6.24 -6.46
N GLY A 62 -0.05 -7.27 -5.62
CA GLY A 62 1.17 -8.07 -5.59
C GLY A 62 1.47 -8.63 -6.98
N THR A 63 2.70 -8.43 -7.45
CA THR A 63 3.14 -8.92 -8.74
C THR A 63 3.53 -10.39 -8.65
N PHE A 64 3.68 -11.07 -9.80
CA PHE A 64 4.25 -12.42 -9.85
C PHE A 64 5.63 -12.48 -9.18
N GLU A 65 6.37 -11.37 -9.18
CA GLU A 65 7.70 -11.24 -8.59
C GLU A 65 7.67 -11.25 -7.05
N ASP A 66 6.53 -10.90 -6.46
CA ASP A 66 6.31 -10.91 -5.00
C ASP A 66 5.95 -12.30 -4.46
N LEU A 67 5.65 -13.27 -5.35
CA LEU A 67 5.35 -14.64 -4.96
C LEU A 67 6.61 -15.37 -4.46
N PRO A 68 6.47 -16.31 -3.50
CA PRO A 68 7.56 -17.20 -3.12
C PRO A 68 8.09 -17.99 -4.32
N GLU A 69 9.41 -18.22 -4.39
CA GLU A 69 10.06 -18.94 -5.51
C GLU A 69 9.45 -20.31 -5.79
N ALA A 70 8.98 -21.01 -4.76
CA ALA A 70 8.28 -22.30 -4.90
C ALA A 70 6.97 -22.16 -5.70
N VAL A 71 6.20 -21.08 -5.47
CA VAL A 71 4.95 -20.80 -6.18
C VAL A 71 5.23 -20.40 -7.63
N LYS A 72 6.23 -19.52 -7.84
CA LYS A 72 6.67 -19.11 -9.18
C LYS A 72 7.11 -20.30 -10.03
N LYS A 73 7.91 -21.20 -9.44
CA LYS A 73 8.37 -22.42 -10.11
C LYS A 73 7.21 -23.35 -10.46
N SER A 74 6.29 -23.56 -9.52
CA SER A 74 5.11 -24.40 -9.76
C SER A 74 4.24 -23.87 -10.90
N LEU A 75 4.03 -22.55 -11.00
CA LEU A 75 3.22 -21.94 -12.07
C LEU A 75 3.86 -22.08 -13.46
N LYS A 76 5.20 -22.06 -13.55
CA LYS A 76 5.94 -22.26 -14.82
C LYS A 76 5.94 -23.71 -15.31
N GLU A 77 5.73 -24.68 -14.42
CA GLU A 77 5.74 -26.11 -14.78
C GLU A 77 4.37 -26.61 -15.29
N VAL A 78 3.31 -25.82 -15.15
CA VAL A 78 1.93 -26.13 -15.62
C VAL A 78 1.54 -25.42 -16.93
N SER A 79 2.42 -24.56 -17.45
CA SER A 79 2.28 -23.84 -18.73
C SER A 79 3.10 -24.49 -19.84
#